data_AF-A0A2K3L4H9-F1
#
_entry.id   AF-A0A2K3L4H9-F1
#
_cell.length_a   1.000
_cell.length_b   1.000
_cell.length_c   1.000
_cell.angle_alpha   90.00
_cell.angle_beta   90.00
_cell.angle_gamma   90.00
#
_symmetry.space_group_name_H-M   'P 1'
#
loop_
_entity.id
_entity.type
_entity.pdbx_description
1 polymer ?
#
loop_
_entity_poly.entity_id
_entity_poly.type
_entity_poly.pdbx_seq_one_letter_code
_entity_poly.pdbx_strand_id
1 'polypeptide(L)' 'QTAGGILLPKSAVKFERYLVGEVLNVGAEAENVKAGAKVLFNDVNAYEVDLGTDAKHVFIKSSDLLAVVE' A
#
# COMPACT_ATOMS: atom_id res chain seq x y z
N GLN A 1 -3.44 17.41 -9.44
CA GLN A 1 -4.40 17.78 -10.50
C GLN A 1 -4.84 16.47 -11.14
N THR A 2 -6.13 16.15 -11.15
CA THR A 2 -6.59 14.98 -11.92
C THR A 2 -6.44 15.27 -13.41
N ALA A 3 -6.36 14.23 -14.24
CA ALA A 3 -6.11 14.33 -15.69
C ALA A 3 -7.09 15.25 -16.45
N GLY A 4 -8.22 15.65 -15.84
CA GLY A 4 -9.22 16.57 -16.39
C GLY A 4 -9.22 18.00 -15.82
N GLY A 5 -8.23 18.41 -15.02
CA GLY A 5 -8.16 19.79 -14.50
C GLY A 5 -9.17 20.12 -13.38
N ILE A 6 -9.87 19.11 -12.84
CA ILE A 6 -10.82 19.26 -11.74
C ILE A 6 -10.07 19.15 -10.41
N LEU A 7 -10.20 20.17 -9.57
CA LEU A 7 -9.68 20.17 -8.20
C LEU A 7 -10.57 19.30 -7.31
N LEU A 8 -10.13 18.06 -7.06
CA LEU A 8 -10.76 17.24 -6.03
C LEU A 8 -10.30 17.73 -4.65
N PRO A 9 -11.23 18.02 -3.72
CA PRO A 9 -10.85 18.32 -2.35
C PRO A 9 -10.12 17.12 -1.73
N LYS A 10 -9.14 17.37 -0.85
CA LYS A 10 -8.40 16.30 -0.13
C LYS A 10 -9.31 15.31 0.62
N SER A 11 -10.58 15.65 0.85
CA SER A 11 -11.58 14.78 1.45
C SER A 11 -12.29 13.83 0.46
N ALA A 12 -12.27 14.14 -0.84
CA ALA A 12 -12.88 13.31 -1.89
C ALA A 12 -12.01 12.12 -2.31
N VAL A 13 -10.71 12.17 -2.02
CA VAL A 13 -9.77 11.03 -2.18
C VAL A 13 -9.92 9.96 -1.10
N LYS A 14 -10.87 10.10 -0.16
CA LYS A 14 -11.27 9.01 0.77
C LYS A 14 -11.87 7.78 0.07
N PHE A 15 -12.04 7.81 -1.25
CA PHE A 15 -12.55 6.69 -2.04
C PHE A 15 -11.47 5.73 -2.54
N GLU A 16 -10.18 6.04 -2.37
CA GLU A 16 -9.09 5.11 -2.69
C GLU A 16 -8.72 4.28 -1.45
N ARG A 17 -9.60 3.33 -1.09
CA ARG A 17 -9.30 2.24 -0.13
C ARG A 17 -8.28 1.23 -0.66
N TYR A 18 -7.59 1.56 -1.75
CA TYR A 18 -6.66 0.69 -2.43
C TYR A 18 -5.35 1.47 -2.60
N LEU A 19 -4.39 1.15 -1.75
CA LEU A 19 -3.04 1.67 -1.81
C LEU A 19 -2.18 0.70 -2.61
N VAL A 20 -1.35 1.26 -3.49
CA VAL A 20 -0.28 0.53 -4.17
C VAL A 20 1.01 0.83 -3.44
N GLY A 21 1.71 -0.21 -3.01
CA GLY A 21 3.00 -0.10 -2.35
C GLY A 21 4.00 -1.09 -2.92
N GLU A 22 5.27 -0.88 -2.59
CA GLU A 22 6.35 -1.79 -2.91
C GLU A 22 6.71 -2.61 -1.66
N VAL A 23 6.91 -3.90 -1.85
CA VAL A 23 7.29 -4.81 -0.77
C VAL A 23 8.77 -4.64 -0.48
N LEU A 24 9.10 -4.00 0.64
CA LEU A 24 10.48 -3.83 1.08
C LEU A 24 11.09 -5.13 1.59
N ASN A 25 10.32 -5.89 2.38
CA ASN A 25 10.79 -7.15 2.94
C ASN A 25 9.64 -8.11 3.18
N VAL A 26 9.94 -9.41 3.15
CA VAL A 26 8.96 -10.50 3.26
C VAL A 26 9.28 -11.33 4.50
N GLY A 27 8.27 -11.61 5.32
CA GLY A 27 8.42 -12.51 6.47
C GLY A 27 8.60 -13.97 6.03
N ALA A 28 9.22 -14.80 6.88
CA ALA A 28 9.55 -16.19 6.56
C ALA A 28 8.33 -17.06 6.16
N GLU A 29 7.12 -16.69 6.56
CA GLU A 29 5.88 -17.41 6.26
C GLU A 29 5.08 -16.84 5.08
N ALA A 30 5.55 -15.75 4.44
CA ALA A 30 4.86 -15.11 3.34
C ALA A 30 5.45 -15.55 1.98
N GLU A 31 5.21 -16.81 1.60
CA GLU A 31 5.80 -17.42 0.39
C GLU A 31 5.25 -16.85 -0.93
N ASN A 32 4.08 -16.21 -0.91
CA ASN A 32 3.37 -15.72 -2.10
C ASN A 32 3.82 -14.34 -2.62
N VAL A 33 4.79 -13.69 -1.98
CA VAL A 33 5.19 -12.31 -2.32
C VAL A 33 6.70 -12.19 -2.36
N LYS A 34 7.25 -11.46 -3.33
CA LYS A 34 8.69 -11.19 -3.44
C LYS A 34 8.99 -9.76 -3.01
N ALA A 35 10.17 -9.57 -2.42
CA ALA A 35 10.72 -8.22 -2.21
C ALA A 35 10.88 -7.51 -3.57
N GLY A 36 10.47 -6.25 -3.64
CA GLY A 36 10.43 -5.44 -4.87
C GLY A 36 9.17 -5.61 -5.72
N ALA A 37 8.24 -6.50 -5.35
CA ALA A 37 6.96 -6.60 -6.04
C ALA A 37 6.05 -5.41 -5.66
N LYS A 38 5.32 -4.89 -6.64
CA LYS A 38 4.25 -3.92 -6.39
C LYS A 38 3.01 -4.69 -5.96
N VAL A 39 2.42 -4.31 -4.85
CA VAL A 39 1.24 -4.95 -4.30
C VAL A 39 0.16 -3.94 -4.06
N LEU A 40 -1.08 -4.39 -4.19
CA LEU A 40 -2.27 -3.61 -3.97
C LEU A 40 -2.94 -4.10 -2.69
N PHE A 41 -3.15 -3.20 -1.74
CA PHE A 41 -3.68 -3.51 -0.42
C PHE A 41 -4.62 -2.42 0.09
N ASN A 42 -5.43 -2.76 1.09
CA ASN A 42 -6.34 -1.82 1.73
C ASN A 42 -5.71 -1.19 2.97
N ASP A 43 -5.94 0.11 3.17
CA ASP A 43 -5.42 0.88 4.32
C ASP A 43 -6.00 0.41 5.67
N VAL A 44 -7.19 -0.20 5.65
CA VAL A 44 -7.90 -0.68 6.85
C VAL A 44 -7.10 -1.74 7.63
N ASN A 45 -6.38 -2.62 6.93
CA ASN A 45 -5.66 -3.76 7.52
C ASN A 45 -4.15 -3.50 7.65
N ALA A 46 -3.74 -2.27 7.37
CA ALA A 46 -2.36 -1.87 7.23
C ALA A 46 -1.90 -1.15 8.51
N TYR A 47 -0.88 -1.70 9.17
CA TYR A 47 -0.31 -1.12 10.39
C TYR A 47 0.85 -0.22 10.05
N GLU A 48 0.68 1.08 10.26
CA GLU A 48 1.73 2.06 10.07
C GLU A 48 2.83 1.87 11.12
N VAL A 49 4.07 1.80 10.65
CA VAL A 49 5.27 1.70 11.48
C VAL A 49 6.24 2.81 11.10
N ASP A 50 6.76 3.49 12.11
CA ASP A 50 7.80 4.49 11.92
C ASP A 50 9.17 3.84 12.11
N LEU A 51 9.91 3.71 11.01
CA LEU A 51 11.28 3.18 11.01
C LEU A 51 12.34 4.29 11.20
N GLY A 52 11.93 5.49 11.62
CA GLY A 52 12.82 6.65 11.78
C GLY A 52 13.26 7.28 10.45
N THR A 53 12.65 6.86 9.35
CA THR A 53 12.82 7.44 8.01
C THR A 53 11.64 8.35 7.66
N ASP A 54 11.83 9.34 6.79
CA ASP A 54 10.73 10.18 6.24
C ASP A 54 9.68 9.40 5.42
N ALA A 55 9.95 8.13 5.09
CA ALA A 55 9.01 7.29 4.35
C ALA A 55 8.01 6.59 5.28
N LYS A 56 6.74 6.59 4.87
CA LYS A 56 5.67 5.85 5.53
C LYS A 56 5.82 4.36 5.25
N HIS A 57 6.06 3.59 6.30
CA HIS A 57 6.16 2.13 6.22
C HIS A 57 4.93 1.48 6.84
N VAL A 58 4.54 0.35 6.26
CA VAL A 58 3.29 -0.31 6.64
C VAL A 58 3.53 -1.81 6.69
N PHE A 59 3.13 -2.44 7.79
CA PHE A 59 3.04 -3.89 7.92
C PHE A 59 1.63 -4.37 7.56
N ILE A 60 1.57 -5.38 6.71
CA ILE A 60 0.33 -6.05 6.33
C ILE A 60 0.55 -7.55 6.32
N LYS A 61 -0.50 -8.32 6.65
CA LYS A 61 -0.48 -9.77 6.54
C LYS A 61 -0.63 -10.19 5.08
N SER A 62 -0.01 -11.30 4.71
CA SER A 62 -0.11 -11.87 3.36
C SER A 62 -1.56 -12.19 2.96
N SER A 63 -2.43 -12.54 3.91
CA SER A 63 -3.87 -12.80 3.69
C SER A 63 -4.68 -11.58 3.27
N ASP A 64 -4.19 -10.38 3.59
CA ASP A 64 -4.88 -9.11 3.36
C ASP A 64 -4.38 -8.39 2.09
N LEU A 65 -3.49 -9.03 1.32
CA LEU A 65 -3.06 -8.56 0.01
C LEU A 65 -4.13 -8.90 -1.03
N LEU A 66 -4.52 -7.90 -1.83
CA LEU A 66 -5.58 -8.06 -2.83
C LEU A 66 -5.02 -8.57 -4.16
N ALA A 67 -3.87 -8.05 -4.58
CA ALA A 67 -3.21 -8.44 -5.82
C ALA A 67 -1.73 -8.06 -5.82
N VAL A 68 -0.96 -8.79 -6.62
CA VAL A 68 0.38 -8.38 -7.08
C VAL A 68 0.21 -7.70 -8.43
N VAL A 69 0.79 -6.51 -8.58
CA VAL A 69 0.84 -5.76 -9.84
C VAL A 69 2.14 -6.14 -10.53
N GLU A 70 2.03 -6.81 -11.68
CA GLU A 70 3.16 -7.16 -12.56
C GLU A 70 3.59 -5.96 -13.43
#